data_AF-A0A3D9YMQ0-F1
#
_entry.id   AF-A0A3D9YMQ0-F1
#
_cell.length_a   1.000
_cell.length_b   1.000
_cell.length_c   1.000
_cell.angle_alpha   90.00
_cell.angle_beta   90.00
_cell.angle_gamma   90.00
#
_symmetry.space_group_name_H-M   'P 1'
#
loop_
_entity.id
_entity.type
_entity.pdbx_description
1 polymer ?
#
loop_
_entity_poly.entity_id
_entity_poly.type
_entity_poly.pdbx_seq_one_letter_code
_entity_poly.pdbx_strand_id
1 'polypeptide(L)'
;MTTPPSFPALPGQTWSVHKRPTFSTRVAAHVSGREVRAALYAQALYEFELTYSGLDSAGADNGLQANSLQALMGLYLAVQGQFGTFIYTDPTDNSVESQPVGQGDGSTTDFTLVRTLGGTSEIISWCGAISAVFLNGVSVSPSAYSLVAPNTLSFTSPPTTGQLIEASFTYGFICRFIDDQEDFENFMSGLWSVDSLKFRSVKP
;
A
#
# COMPACT_ATOMS: atom_id res chain seq x y z
N MET A 1 14.97 -9.87 -1.19
CA MET A 1 14.11 -9.21 -2.18
C MET A 1 14.58 -7.79 -2.33
N THR A 2 14.70 -7.28 -3.55
CA THR A 2 15.03 -5.87 -3.81
C THR A 2 13.79 -5.02 -3.52
N THR A 3 13.93 -3.95 -2.73
CA THR A 3 12.83 -3.03 -2.45
C THR A 3 12.25 -2.47 -3.75
N PRO A 4 10.92 -2.59 -4.01
CA PRO A 4 10.30 -2.00 -5.18
C PRO A 4 10.44 -0.47 -5.20
N PRO A 5 10.45 0.17 -6.38
CA PRO A 5 10.42 1.63 -6.45
C PRO A 5 9.14 2.20 -5.80
N SER A 6 9.23 3.39 -5.22
CA SER A 6 8.08 4.09 -4.65
C SER A 6 7.38 4.93 -5.72
N PHE A 7 6.05 4.99 -5.66
CA PHE A 7 5.26 5.92 -6.44
C PHE A 7 5.62 7.37 -6.07
N PRO A 8 5.81 8.27 -7.06
CA PRO A 8 6.25 9.63 -6.77
C PRO A 8 5.17 10.42 -6.01
N ALA A 9 5.59 11.17 -5.00
CA ALA A 9 4.70 12.04 -4.25
C ALA A 9 4.44 13.33 -5.03
N LEU A 10 3.47 13.32 -5.93
CA LEU A 10 3.15 14.45 -6.80
C LEU A 10 2.15 15.43 -6.14
N PRO A 11 2.54 16.66 -5.75
CA PRO A 11 1.63 17.74 -5.41
C PRO A 11 0.89 18.22 -6.67
N GLY A 12 -0.41 18.46 -6.54
CA GLY A 12 -1.30 18.74 -7.68
C GLY A 12 -2.31 17.62 -7.97
N GLN A 13 -2.37 16.57 -7.15
CA GLN A 13 -3.49 15.62 -7.12
C GLN A 13 -4.79 16.39 -6.89
N THR A 14 -5.49 16.68 -7.98
CA THR A 14 -6.89 17.11 -7.87
C THR A 14 -7.64 15.85 -7.44
N TRP A 15 -8.25 15.89 -6.27
CA TRP A 15 -8.55 14.78 -5.33
C TRP A 15 -9.54 13.71 -5.83
N SER A 16 -9.45 13.24 -7.07
CA SER A 16 -10.20 12.06 -7.52
C SER A 16 -9.31 10.83 -7.43
N VAL A 17 -9.29 10.24 -6.24
CA VAL A 17 -8.74 8.91 -6.00
C VAL A 17 -9.91 7.95 -5.86
N HIS A 18 -10.09 7.06 -6.83
CA HIS A 18 -11.02 5.95 -6.65
C HIS A 18 -10.27 4.80 -5.99
N LYS A 19 -10.66 4.45 -4.76
CA LYS A 19 -10.15 3.30 -4.02
C LYS A 19 -11.23 2.25 -3.89
N ARG A 20 -11.01 1.06 -4.48
CA ARG A 20 -11.98 -0.04 -4.48
C ARG A 20 -11.39 -1.30 -3.86
N PRO A 21 -11.94 -1.81 -2.75
CA PRO A 21 -11.65 -3.17 -2.31
C PRO A 21 -12.35 -4.18 -3.24
N THR A 22 -11.58 -5.13 -3.77
CA THR A 22 -12.03 -6.16 -4.70
C THR A 22 -11.85 -7.55 -4.08
N PHE A 23 -12.93 -8.33 -4.05
CA PHE A 23 -12.93 -9.76 -3.75
C PHE A 23 -13.32 -10.55 -5.00
N SER A 24 -12.86 -11.80 -5.08
CA SER A 24 -13.29 -12.73 -6.12
C SER A 24 -14.08 -13.86 -5.49
N THR A 25 -15.36 -14.01 -5.87
CA THR A 25 -16.25 -15.06 -5.35
C THR A 25 -16.94 -15.76 -6.51
N ARG A 26 -16.88 -17.09 -6.54
CA ARG A 26 -17.67 -17.89 -7.48
C ARG A 26 -19.03 -18.20 -6.85
N VAL A 27 -20.10 -17.91 -7.58
CA VAL A 27 -21.48 -18.18 -7.15
C VAL A 27 -22.09 -19.21 -8.10
N ALA A 28 -22.63 -20.28 -7.55
CA ALA A 28 -23.37 -21.29 -8.28
C ALA A 28 -24.81 -21.34 -7.76
N ALA A 29 -25.76 -20.97 -8.62
CA ALA A 29 -27.18 -20.99 -8.30
C ALA A 29 -27.78 -22.39 -8.55
N HIS A 30 -28.75 -22.76 -7.73
CA HIS A 30 -29.51 -23.99 -7.86
C HIS A 30 -30.96 -23.71 -8.25
N VAL A 31 -31.62 -24.65 -8.94
CA VAL A 31 -33.01 -24.52 -9.40
C VAL A 31 -34.02 -24.31 -8.26
N SER A 32 -33.65 -24.67 -7.02
CA SER A 32 -34.48 -24.42 -5.83
C SER A 32 -34.35 -23.01 -5.25
N GLY A 33 -33.56 -22.12 -5.88
CA GLY A 33 -33.26 -20.77 -5.38
C GLY A 33 -32.19 -20.73 -4.28
N ARG A 34 -31.57 -21.86 -3.95
CA ARG A 34 -30.39 -21.92 -3.07
C ARG A 34 -29.12 -21.64 -3.87
N GLU A 35 -28.07 -21.20 -3.19
CA GLU A 35 -26.78 -20.91 -3.82
C GLU A 35 -25.62 -21.52 -3.02
N VAL A 36 -24.57 -21.90 -3.75
CA VAL A 36 -23.25 -22.21 -3.20
C VAL A 36 -22.31 -21.06 -3.57
N ARG A 37 -21.53 -20.59 -2.61
CA ARG A 37 -20.59 -19.48 -2.78
C ARG A 37 -19.19 -19.92 -2.34
N ALA A 38 -18.20 -19.67 -3.18
CA ALA A 38 -16.79 -19.95 -2.88
C ALA A 38 -15.97 -18.66 -3.01
N ALA A 39 -15.48 -18.15 -1.88
CA ALA A 39 -14.58 -17.00 -1.84
C ALA A 39 -13.16 -17.43 -2.26
N LEU A 40 -12.62 -16.79 -3.30
CA LEU A 40 -11.29 -17.09 -3.83
C LEU A 40 -10.18 -16.24 -3.19
N TYR A 41 -10.53 -15.08 -2.63
CA TYR A 41 -9.60 -14.21 -1.91
C TYR A 41 -9.96 -14.13 -0.43
N ALA A 42 -8.99 -14.41 0.43
CA ALA A 42 -9.14 -14.28 1.89
C ALA A 42 -9.10 -12.81 2.36
N GLN A 43 -8.46 -11.92 1.60
CA GLN A 43 -8.36 -10.49 1.87
C GLN A 43 -8.59 -9.71 0.58
N ALA A 44 -9.04 -8.47 0.68
CA ALA A 44 -9.27 -7.63 -0.49
C ALA A 44 -7.96 -7.32 -1.22
N LEU A 45 -8.04 -7.27 -2.56
CA LEU A 45 -7.11 -6.49 -3.37
C LEU A 45 -7.65 -5.06 -3.46
N TYR A 46 -6.79 -4.06 -3.53
CA TYR A 46 -7.19 -2.67 -3.65
C TYR A 46 -6.88 -2.19 -5.05
N GLU A 47 -7.90 -1.73 -5.75
CA GLU A 47 -7.77 -1.08 -7.05
C GLU A 47 -7.83 0.43 -6.87
N PHE A 48 -6.91 1.11 -7.54
CA PHE A 48 -6.75 2.55 -7.51
C PHE A 48 -6.84 3.09 -8.94
N GLU A 49 -7.55 4.21 -9.07
CA GLU A 49 -7.59 5.01 -10.29
C GLU A 49 -7.36 6.46 -9.90
N LEU A 50 -6.30 7.04 -10.45
CA LEU A 50 -5.85 8.41 -10.18
C LEU A 50 -5.98 9.26 -11.43
N THR A 51 -6.37 10.52 -11.24
CA THR A 51 -6.43 11.54 -12.30
C THR A 51 -5.45 12.67 -11.98
N TYR A 52 -4.68 13.08 -12.98
CA TYR A 52 -3.75 14.20 -12.92
C TYR A 52 -4.12 15.22 -13.99
N SER A 53 -4.66 16.36 -13.57
CA SER A 53 -4.99 17.47 -14.48
C SER A 53 -3.80 18.40 -14.78
N GLY A 54 -2.65 18.16 -14.15
CA GLY A 54 -1.45 18.97 -14.34
C GLY A 54 -0.20 18.24 -13.86
N LEU A 55 0.71 18.00 -14.79
CA LEU A 55 2.05 17.46 -14.60
C LEU A 55 3.01 18.39 -15.33
N ASP A 56 4.03 18.85 -14.64
CA ASP A 56 5.07 19.69 -15.21
C ASP A 56 6.19 18.83 -15.80
N SER A 57 6.64 19.25 -16.99
CA SER A 57 7.73 18.63 -17.74
C SER A 57 9.01 19.47 -17.82
N ALA A 58 8.96 20.75 -17.41
CA ALA A 58 10.06 21.70 -17.62
C ALA A 58 10.57 22.37 -16.34
N GLY A 59 9.97 22.09 -15.18
CA GLY A 59 10.26 22.74 -13.90
C GLY A 59 9.83 24.20 -13.85
N ALA A 60 9.01 24.66 -14.82
CA ALA A 60 8.70 26.06 -15.03
C ALA A 60 7.45 26.51 -14.26
N ASP A 61 6.58 25.57 -13.91
CA ASP A 61 5.30 25.85 -13.26
C ASP A 61 5.42 25.82 -11.74
N ASN A 62 5.42 27.01 -11.14
CA ASN A 62 5.60 27.21 -9.69
C ASN A 62 4.51 26.59 -8.80
N GLY A 63 3.42 26.08 -9.40
CA GLY A 63 2.29 25.44 -8.71
C GLY A 63 2.28 23.91 -8.82
N LEU A 64 3.20 23.31 -9.57
CA LEU A 64 3.34 21.86 -9.76
C LEU A 64 4.70 21.40 -9.28
N GLN A 65 4.85 20.10 -9.00
CA GLN A 65 6.18 19.56 -8.78
C GLN A 65 6.98 19.55 -10.07
N ALA A 66 8.18 20.12 -9.99
CA ALA A 66 9.15 20.10 -11.07
C ALA A 66 9.42 18.67 -11.56
N ASN A 67 9.29 18.45 -12.87
CA ASN A 67 9.52 17.17 -13.53
C ASN A 67 8.58 16.04 -13.05
N SER A 68 7.35 16.39 -12.65
CA SER A 68 6.33 15.42 -12.22
C SER A 68 5.94 14.45 -13.33
N LEU A 69 5.94 14.89 -14.60
CA LEU A 69 5.76 14.01 -15.76
C LEU A 69 6.85 12.93 -15.80
N GLN A 70 8.11 13.34 -15.73
CA GLN A 70 9.25 12.43 -15.84
C GLN A 70 9.30 11.46 -14.67
N ALA A 71 8.89 11.88 -13.47
CA ALA A 71 8.79 11.00 -12.32
C ALA A 71 7.76 9.88 -12.55
N LEU A 72 6.58 10.22 -13.07
CA LEU A 72 5.50 9.25 -13.31
C LEU A 72 5.82 8.34 -14.50
N MET A 73 6.20 8.92 -15.64
CA MET A 73 6.60 8.18 -16.84
C MET A 73 7.84 7.31 -16.56
N GLY A 74 8.80 7.82 -15.80
CA GLY A 74 9.99 7.09 -15.38
C GLY A 74 9.67 5.87 -14.52
N LEU A 75 8.71 5.98 -13.60
CA LEU A 75 8.21 4.83 -12.85
C LEU A 75 7.63 3.76 -13.78
N TYR A 76 6.77 4.18 -14.72
CA TYR A 76 6.13 3.28 -15.68
C TYR A 76 7.14 2.48 -16.51
N LEU A 77 8.21 3.15 -16.97
CA LEU A 77 9.32 2.53 -17.69
C LEU A 77 10.15 1.60 -16.78
N ALA A 78 10.43 2.03 -15.54
CA ALA A 78 11.23 1.26 -14.60
C ALA A 78 10.57 -0.07 -14.21
N VAL A 79 9.24 -0.10 -14.14
CA VAL A 79 8.47 -1.32 -13.85
C VAL A 79 8.00 -2.05 -15.10
N GLN A 80 8.34 -1.57 -16.30
CA GLN A 80 7.95 -2.19 -17.58
C GLN A 80 6.44 -2.42 -17.70
N GLY A 81 5.63 -1.38 -17.42
CA GLY A 81 4.17 -1.47 -17.50
C GLY A 81 3.58 -2.42 -16.46
N GLN A 82 2.84 -3.44 -16.89
CA GLN A 82 2.13 -4.35 -15.98
C GLN A 82 3.04 -5.39 -15.29
N PHE A 83 4.30 -5.51 -15.73
CA PHE A 83 5.21 -6.57 -15.29
C PHE A 83 5.71 -6.36 -13.86
N GLY A 84 6.29 -5.21 -13.58
CA GLY A 84 6.93 -4.89 -12.30
C GLY A 84 5.94 -4.38 -11.25
N THR A 85 6.44 -4.27 -10.03
CA THR A 85 5.67 -3.75 -8.89
C THR A 85 6.29 -2.48 -8.34
N PHE A 86 5.48 -1.65 -7.70
CA PHE A 86 5.91 -0.44 -7.00
C PHE A 86 5.12 -0.26 -5.70
N ILE A 87 5.62 0.57 -4.80
CA ILE A 87 4.93 0.89 -3.54
C ILE A 87 4.11 2.16 -3.74
N TYR A 88 2.80 2.07 -3.55
CA TYR A 88 1.89 3.21 -3.49
C TYR A 88 1.52 3.52 -2.04
N THR A 89 1.82 4.74 -1.60
CA THR A 89 1.41 5.25 -0.29
C THR A 89 0.21 6.16 -0.48
N ASP A 90 -0.96 5.71 -0.04
CA ASP A 90 -2.21 6.50 -0.09
C ASP A 90 -2.09 7.70 0.87
N PRO A 91 -2.25 8.95 0.42
CA PRO A 91 -2.13 10.12 1.29
C PRO A 91 -3.09 10.13 2.49
N THR A 92 -4.22 9.42 2.38
CA THR A 92 -5.29 9.40 3.39
C THR A 92 -5.30 8.15 4.24
N ASP A 93 -4.58 7.10 3.84
CA ASP A 93 -4.67 5.76 4.44
C ASP A 93 -3.28 5.09 4.41
N ASN A 94 -2.36 5.61 5.23
CA ASN A 94 -0.95 5.23 5.24
C ASN A 94 -0.31 5.10 6.63
N SER A 95 -1.07 5.25 7.72
CA SER A 95 -0.54 5.11 9.08
C SER A 95 -1.53 4.43 10.00
N VAL A 96 -0.99 3.76 11.03
CA VAL A 96 -1.76 3.22 12.14
C VAL A 96 -1.01 3.50 13.43
N GLU A 97 -1.74 3.76 14.50
CA GLU A 97 -1.21 3.98 15.85
C GLU A 97 -1.64 2.84 16.77
N SER A 98 -0.70 2.34 17.58
CA SER A 98 -0.92 1.31 18.62
C SER A 98 -1.76 0.13 18.13
N GLN A 99 -1.47 -0.36 16.93
CA GLN A 99 -2.18 -1.48 16.33
C GLN A 99 -1.78 -2.79 17.01
N PRO A 100 -2.73 -3.58 17.54
CA PRO A 100 -2.45 -4.92 18.01
C PRO A 100 -1.98 -5.80 16.84
N VAL A 101 -0.79 -6.39 16.98
CA VAL A 101 -0.20 -7.27 15.95
C VAL A 101 -0.06 -8.73 16.41
N GLY A 102 -0.14 -8.98 17.71
CA GLY A 102 -0.09 -10.33 18.26
C GLY A 102 0.04 -10.35 19.78
N GLN A 103 0.26 -11.56 20.30
CA GLN A 103 0.66 -11.76 21.69
C GLN A 103 1.98 -12.50 21.73
N GLY A 104 2.83 -12.15 22.69
CA GLY A 104 4.03 -12.92 23.00
C GLY A 104 3.68 -14.32 23.45
N ASP A 105 4.48 -15.29 23.05
CA ASP A 105 4.42 -16.69 23.46
C ASP A 105 5.72 -17.16 24.15
N GLY A 106 6.72 -16.29 24.25
CA GLY A 106 8.06 -16.60 24.79
C GLY A 106 9.02 -17.25 23.81
N SER A 107 8.65 -17.45 22.55
CA SER A 107 9.50 -18.09 21.53
C SER A 107 9.52 -17.38 20.18
N THR A 108 8.40 -16.80 19.75
CA THR A 108 8.24 -16.12 18.46
C THR A 108 8.82 -14.72 18.55
N THR A 109 9.72 -14.40 17.61
CA THR A 109 10.32 -13.07 17.48
C THR A 109 9.70 -12.25 16.36
N ASP A 110 9.09 -12.90 15.38
CA ASP A 110 8.66 -12.27 14.14
C ASP A 110 7.14 -12.17 14.09
N PHE A 111 6.63 -10.95 13.90
CA PHE A 111 5.22 -10.64 13.85
C PHE A 111 4.90 -9.87 12.58
N THR A 112 4.00 -10.40 11.75
CA THR A 112 3.54 -9.71 10.55
C THR A 112 2.65 -8.54 10.94
N LEU A 113 2.97 -7.36 10.41
CA LEU A 113 2.19 -6.16 10.63
C LEU A 113 0.84 -6.25 9.90
N VAL A 114 -0.21 -5.86 10.61
CA VAL A 114 -1.60 -5.85 10.13
C VAL A 114 -2.19 -4.48 10.38
N ARG A 115 -3.26 -4.10 9.68
CA ARG A 115 -4.07 -2.92 9.98
C ARG A 115 -5.52 -3.32 10.19
N THR A 116 -6.24 -2.64 11.07
CA THR A 116 -7.67 -2.89 11.29
C THR A 116 -8.51 -1.76 10.70
N LEU A 117 -9.48 -2.11 9.85
CA LEU A 117 -10.50 -1.20 9.30
C LEU A 117 -11.89 -1.68 9.66
N GLY A 118 -12.67 -0.85 10.36
CA GLY A 118 -14.07 -1.17 10.70
C GLY A 118 -14.26 -2.51 11.44
N GLY A 119 -13.25 -2.94 12.21
CA GLY A 119 -13.23 -4.23 12.93
C GLY A 119 -12.66 -5.41 12.15
N THR A 120 -12.25 -5.24 10.89
CA THR A 120 -11.59 -6.28 10.09
C THR A 120 -10.09 -6.02 10.02
N SER A 121 -9.27 -7.02 10.35
CA SER A 121 -7.81 -6.93 10.24
C SER A 121 -7.30 -7.50 8.92
N GLU A 122 -6.43 -6.75 8.26
CA GLU A 122 -5.77 -7.12 7.01
C GLU A 122 -4.26 -7.00 7.15
N ILE A 123 -3.52 -7.89 6.48
CA ILE A 123 -2.06 -7.81 6.40
C ILE A 123 -1.69 -6.63 5.50
N ILE A 124 -0.76 -5.78 5.94
CA ILE A 124 -0.26 -4.67 5.11
C ILE A 124 0.70 -5.22 4.05
N SER A 125 0.78 -4.59 2.87
CA SER A 125 1.72 -5.06 1.83
C SER A 125 3.16 -4.64 2.12
N TRP A 126 3.37 -3.40 2.56
CA TRP A 126 4.70 -2.84 2.84
C TRP A 126 4.64 -1.92 4.06
N CYS A 127 5.60 -2.05 4.98
CA CYS A 127 5.80 -1.12 6.09
C CYS A 127 6.86 -0.09 5.70
N GLY A 128 6.51 1.19 5.75
CA GLY A 128 7.45 2.28 5.49
C GLY A 128 8.44 2.46 6.64
N ALA A 129 7.92 2.64 7.85
CA ALA A 129 8.70 2.76 9.06
C ALA A 129 7.86 2.39 10.30
N ILE A 130 8.50 1.79 11.30
CA ILE A 130 7.90 1.57 12.62
C ILE A 130 8.26 2.77 13.50
N SER A 131 7.26 3.52 13.95
CA SER A 131 7.46 4.71 14.77
C SER A 131 7.49 4.40 16.26
N ALA A 132 6.77 3.37 16.72
CA ALA A 132 6.77 2.91 18.10
C ALA A 132 6.32 1.44 18.21
N VAL A 133 6.76 0.76 19.27
CA VAL A 133 6.29 -0.58 19.65
C VAL A 133 6.00 -0.56 21.14
N PHE A 134 4.92 -1.23 21.54
CA PHE A 134 4.50 -1.36 22.93
C PHE A 134 4.27 -2.83 23.29
N LEU A 135 4.63 -3.20 24.51
CA LEU A 135 4.28 -4.47 25.14
C LEU A 135 3.38 -4.20 26.34
N ASN A 136 2.12 -4.63 26.29
CA ASN A 136 1.08 -4.29 27.29
C ASN A 136 1.02 -2.77 27.57
N GLY A 137 1.05 -1.94 26.53
CA GLY A 137 1.05 -0.47 26.62
C GLY A 137 2.37 0.18 27.07
N VAL A 138 3.43 -0.60 27.35
CA VAL A 138 4.75 -0.06 27.72
C VAL A 138 5.64 0.06 26.50
N SER A 139 6.18 1.26 26.26
CA SER A 139 7.07 1.52 25.12
C SER A 139 8.34 0.67 25.17
N VAL A 140 8.68 0.06 24.03
CA VAL A 140 9.87 -0.76 23.82
C VAL A 140 10.95 0.08 23.18
N SER A 141 12.20 -0.10 23.62
CA SER A 141 13.36 0.55 23.00
C SER A 141 13.49 0.18 21.52
N PRO A 142 13.74 1.14 20.60
CA PRO A 142 13.99 0.86 19.18
C PRO A 142 15.17 -0.10 18.91
N SER A 143 16.07 -0.30 19.87
CA SER A 143 17.16 -1.28 19.76
C SER A 143 16.73 -2.74 19.99
N ALA A 144 15.53 -2.97 20.52
CA ALA A 144 15.02 -4.30 20.85
C ALA A 144 14.20 -4.92 19.72
N TYR A 145 13.94 -4.17 18.64
CA TYR A 145 13.21 -4.64 17.48
C TYR A 145 13.77 -4.04 16.20
N SER A 146 13.41 -4.64 15.07
CA SER A 146 13.77 -4.17 13.74
C SER A 146 12.61 -4.40 12.77
N LEU A 147 12.55 -3.57 11.74
CA LEU A 147 11.67 -3.80 10.60
C LEU A 147 12.38 -4.68 9.58
N VAL A 148 11.80 -5.84 9.30
CA VAL A 148 12.22 -6.75 8.24
C VAL A 148 11.24 -6.60 7.08
N ALA A 149 11.76 -6.21 5.91
CA ALA A 149 10.96 -6.05 4.71
C ALA A 149 10.28 -7.37 4.31
N PRO A 150 9.02 -7.33 3.84
CA PRO A 150 8.27 -6.12 3.51
C PRO A 150 7.46 -5.52 4.68
N ASN A 151 7.11 -6.31 5.70
CA ASN A 151 6.09 -5.93 6.69
C ASN A 151 6.22 -6.67 8.03
N THR A 152 7.41 -7.14 8.41
CA THR A 152 7.62 -7.95 9.61
C THR A 152 8.30 -7.13 10.70
N LEU A 153 7.67 -7.06 11.87
CA LEU A 153 8.30 -6.61 13.11
C LEU A 153 9.06 -7.78 13.73
N SER A 154 10.37 -7.67 13.86
CA SER A 154 11.23 -8.72 14.42
C SER A 154 11.89 -8.23 15.71
N PHE A 155 11.69 -8.95 16.82
CA PHE A 155 12.31 -8.68 18.11
C PHE A 155 13.66 -9.38 18.26
N THR A 156 14.61 -8.76 18.98
CA THR A 156 15.89 -9.39 19.32
C THR A 156 15.76 -10.49 20.37
N SER A 157 14.72 -10.43 21.19
CA SER A 157 14.33 -11.45 22.16
C SER A 157 12.81 -11.64 22.13
N PRO A 158 12.30 -12.88 22.18
CA PRO A 158 10.87 -13.11 22.07
C PRO A 158 10.10 -12.43 23.21
N PRO A 159 8.99 -11.72 22.92
CA PRO A 159 8.12 -11.17 23.95
C PRO A 159 7.58 -12.29 24.86
N THR A 160 7.44 -11.99 26.15
CA THR A 160 6.99 -12.98 27.14
C THR A 160 5.55 -13.40 26.88
N THR A 161 5.20 -14.63 27.26
CA THR A 161 3.85 -15.18 27.11
C THR A 161 2.77 -14.23 27.65
N GLY A 162 1.78 -13.92 26.83
CA GLY A 162 0.62 -13.09 27.19
C GLY A 162 0.85 -11.58 27.16
N GLN A 163 2.04 -11.11 26.75
CA GLN A 163 2.23 -9.68 26.46
C GLN A 163 1.55 -9.32 25.13
N LEU A 164 0.58 -8.41 25.16
CA LEU A 164 0.00 -7.82 23.96
C LEU A 164 1.08 -6.99 23.25
N ILE A 165 1.27 -7.25 21.97
CA ILE A 165 2.21 -6.53 21.12
C ILE A 165 1.43 -5.54 20.28
N GLU A 166 1.77 -4.26 20.43
CA GLU A 166 1.17 -3.16 19.68
C GLU A 166 2.26 -2.40 18.94
N ALA A 167 1.97 -1.93 17.72
CA ALA A 167 2.92 -1.16 16.94
C ALA A 167 2.25 0.04 16.26
N SER A 168 2.97 1.15 16.22
CA SER A 168 2.65 2.32 15.39
C SER A 168 3.60 2.34 14.21
N PHE A 169 3.07 2.49 13.00
CA PHE A 169 3.87 2.44 11.78
C PHE A 169 3.16 3.12 10.60
N THR A 170 3.95 3.44 9.58
CA THR A 170 3.45 3.83 8.26
C THR A 170 3.48 2.64 7.30
N TYR A 171 2.58 2.63 6.33
CA TYR A 171 2.46 1.54 5.38
C TYR A 171 2.10 2.01 3.98
N GLY A 172 2.32 1.12 3.01
CA GLY A 172 1.95 1.30 1.62
C GLY A 172 1.43 0.00 1.01
N PHE A 173 0.83 0.13 -0.17
CA PHE A 173 0.34 -0.96 -0.99
C PHE A 173 1.39 -1.31 -2.04
N ILE A 174 1.81 -2.57 -2.12
CA ILE A 174 2.59 -3.03 -3.27
C ILE A 174 1.59 -3.19 -4.40
N CYS A 175 1.80 -2.48 -5.50
CA CYS A 175 0.89 -2.38 -6.63
C CYS A 175 1.60 -2.73 -7.94
N ARG A 176 0.81 -3.00 -8.97
CA ARG A 176 1.23 -3.04 -10.37
C ARG A 176 0.23 -2.29 -11.25
N PHE A 177 0.70 -1.74 -12.37
CA PHE A 177 -0.19 -1.17 -13.37
C PHE A 177 -1.11 -2.25 -13.94
N ILE A 178 -2.32 -1.84 -14.35
CA ILE A 178 -3.31 -2.77 -14.94
C ILE A 178 -3.01 -3.02 -16.42
N ASP A 179 -2.48 -2.01 -17.12
CA ASP A 179 -2.18 -2.04 -18.55
C ASP A 179 -0.66 -1.91 -18.80
N ASP A 180 -0.24 -2.24 -20.03
CA ASP A 180 1.11 -1.99 -20.56
C ASP A 180 1.21 -0.67 -21.32
N GLN A 181 0.09 0.01 -21.55
CA GLN A 181 0.04 1.33 -22.18
C GLN A 181 -0.56 2.37 -21.22
N GLU A 182 0.01 3.57 -21.22
CA GLU A 182 -0.51 4.73 -20.48
C GLU A 182 -0.33 5.97 -21.35
N ASP A 183 -1.40 6.74 -21.49
CA ASP A 183 -1.44 7.94 -22.34
C ASP A 183 -1.21 9.20 -21.50
N PHE A 184 -0.15 9.92 -21.81
CA PHE A 184 0.14 11.23 -21.25
C PHE A 184 -0.22 12.28 -22.31
N GLU A 185 -1.19 13.14 -22.01
CA GLU A 185 -1.61 14.20 -22.92
C GLU A 185 -0.86 15.49 -22.62
N ASN A 186 -0.28 16.13 -23.64
CA ASN A 186 0.24 17.49 -23.54
C ASN A 186 -0.82 18.49 -23.98
N PHE A 187 -1.51 19.11 -23.03
CA PHE A 187 -2.61 20.03 -23.32
C PHE A 187 -2.16 21.50 -23.40
N MET A 188 -0.99 21.83 -22.85
CA MET A 188 -0.39 23.16 -22.92
C MET A 188 1.13 23.05 -22.79
N SER A 189 1.89 23.94 -23.44
CA SER A 189 3.36 23.90 -23.41
C SER A 189 3.93 23.72 -22.00
N GLY A 190 4.53 22.55 -21.74
CA GLY A 190 5.14 22.20 -20.45
C GLY A 190 4.21 21.45 -19.49
N LEU A 191 2.91 21.50 -19.73
CA LEU A 191 1.84 20.94 -18.90
C LEU A 191 1.18 19.72 -19.54
N TRP A 192 1.14 18.66 -18.77
CA TRP A 192 0.61 17.37 -19.18
C TRP A 192 -0.50 16.90 -18.24
N SER A 193 -1.36 16.03 -18.73
CA SER A 193 -2.44 15.40 -17.95
C SER A 193 -2.43 13.88 -18.14
N VAL A 194 -3.01 13.20 -17.17
CA VAL A 194 -3.33 11.78 -17.20
C VAL A 194 -4.74 11.63 -16.63
N ASP A 195 -5.70 11.29 -17.47
CA ASP A 195 -7.10 11.22 -17.04
C ASP A 195 -7.37 10.04 -16.12
N SER A 196 -6.67 8.92 -16.31
CA SER A 196 -6.99 7.65 -15.67
C SER A 196 -5.78 6.73 -15.56
N LEU A 197 -4.97 6.93 -14.53
CA LEU A 197 -3.89 6.02 -14.17
C LEU A 197 -4.42 4.89 -13.29
N LYS A 198 -4.45 3.66 -13.81
CA LYS A 198 -5.01 2.50 -13.09
C LYS A 198 -3.95 1.51 -12.62
N PHE A 199 -4.02 1.16 -11.34
CA PHE A 199 -3.17 0.12 -10.76
C PHE A 199 -3.91 -0.63 -9.67
N ARG A 200 -3.41 -1.83 -9.35
CA ARG A 200 -4.00 -2.69 -8.33
C ARG A 200 -2.95 -3.23 -7.40
N SER A 201 -3.33 -3.45 -6.14
CA SER A 201 -2.45 -4.08 -5.18
C SER A 201 -2.21 -5.55 -5.54
N VAL A 202 -1.03 -6.03 -5.14
CA VAL A 202 -0.66 -7.43 -5.13
C VAL A 202 -0.45 -7.86 -3.68
N LYS A 203 -0.76 -9.12 -3.39
CA LYS A 203 -0.49 -9.67 -2.06
C LYS A 203 1.00 -10.03 -1.96
N PRO A 204 1.61 -9.78 -0.79
CA PRO A 204 2.99 -10.15 -0.52
C PRO A 204 3.18 -11.67 -0.52
#